data_AF-A0A356FVD8-F1
#
_entry.id   AF-A0A356FVD8-F1
#
_cell.length_a   1.000
_cell.length_b   1.000
_cell.length_c   1.000
_cell.angle_alpha   90.00
_cell.angle_beta   90.00
_cell.angle_gamma   90.00
#
_symmetry.space_group_name_H-M   'P 1'
#
loop_
_entity.id
_entity.type
_entity.pdbx_description
1 polymer ?
#
loop_
_entity_poly.entity_id
_entity_poly.type
_entity_poly.pdbx_seq_one_letter_code
_entity_poly.pdbx_strand_id
1 'polypeptide(L)' 'EKQLSMPPTQIQKFIVRVRQVFEEQASRGEMPVLLTSPGIRPYVRSIIERFRPSTVVISQNEIHPRAKIRTLGQI' A
#
# COMPACT_ATOMS: atom_id res chain seq x y z
N GLU A 1 -5.59 2.89 -20.92
CA GLU A 1 -5.58 2.47 -19.50
C GLU A 1 -4.46 1.48 -19.28
N LYS A 2 -3.68 1.59 -18.20
CA LYS A 2 -2.61 0.63 -17.92
C LYS A 2 -3.20 -0.56 -17.16
N GLN A 3 -3.32 -1.71 -17.82
CA GLN A 3 -3.89 -2.92 -17.26
C GLN A 3 -2.81 -3.69 -16.52
N LEU A 4 -3.06 -4.04 -15.25
CA LEU A 4 -2.20 -4.96 -14.52
C LEU A 4 -2.47 -6.37 -15.04
N SER A 5 -1.48 -7.00 -15.68
CA SER A 5 -1.55 -8.44 -15.98
C SER A 5 -0.95 -9.20 -14.79
N MET A 6 -1.80 -9.49 -13.80
CA MET A 6 -1.45 -10.31 -12.65
C MET A 6 -2.52 -11.40 -12.47
N PRO A 7 -2.15 -12.64 -12.15
CA PRO A 7 -3.12 -13.69 -11.85
C PRO A 7 -4.07 -13.25 -10.72
N PRO A 8 -5.39 -13.51 -10.82
CA PRO A 8 -6.36 -13.14 -9.79
C PRO A 8 -5.99 -13.62 -8.37
N THR A 9 -5.39 -14.81 -8.27
CA THR A 9 -4.94 -15.41 -7.01
C THR A 9 -3.85 -14.59 -6.32
N GLN A 10 -2.95 -13.97 -7.08
CA GLN A 10 -1.87 -13.14 -6.52
C GLN A 10 -2.42 -11.80 -6.01
N ILE A 11 -3.40 -11.22 -6.72
CA ILE A 11 -4.11 -10.03 -6.25
C ILE A 11 -4.85 -10.31 -4.95
N GLN A 12 -5.54 -11.45 -4.85
CA GLN A 12 -6.24 -11.84 -3.63
C GLN A 12 -5.28 -12.01 -2.46
N LYS A 13 -4.15 -12.70 -2.64
CA LYS A 13 -3.10 -12.83 -1.60
C LYS A 13 -2.58 -11.47 -1.15
N PHE A 14 -2.31 -10.57 -2.09
CA PHE A 14 -1.90 -9.20 -1.78
C PHE A 14 -2.94 -8.46 -0.94
N ILE A 15 -4.22 -8.51 -1.32
CA ILE A 15 -5.32 -7.87 -0.58
C ILE A 15 -5.39 -8.39 0.86
N VAL A 16 -5.34 -9.72 1.03
CA VAL A 16 -5.36 -10.36 2.35
C VAL A 16 -4.18 -9.89 3.19
N ARG A 17 -2.97 -9.88 2.61
CA ARG A 17 -1.76 -9.45 3.31
C ARG A 17 -1.81 -7.98 3.74
N VAL A 18 -2.28 -7.09 2.86
CA VAL A 18 -2.47 -5.66 3.18
C VAL A 18 -3.44 -5.50 4.35
N ARG A 19 -4.58 -6.22 4.35
CA ARG A 19 -5.56 -6.14 5.44
C ARG A 19 -4.94 -6.54 6.78
N GLN A 20 -4.27 -7.69 6.81
CA GLN A 20 -3.63 -8.21 8.02
C GLN A 20 -2.61 -7.23 8.60
N VAL A 21 -1.70 -6.71 7.77
CA VAL A 21 -0.65 -5.79 8.22
C VAL A 21 -1.25 -4.48 8.74
N PHE A 22 -2.24 -3.92 8.04
CA PHE A 22 -2.88 -2.67 8.48
C PHE A 22 -3.71 -2.85 9.76
N GLU A 23 -4.38 -3.98 9.93
CA GLU A 23 -5.11 -4.31 11.15
C GLU A 23 -4.17 -4.48 12.35
N GLU A 24 -3.04 -5.15 12.14
CA GLU A 24 -1.99 -5.28 13.17
C GLU A 24 -1.40 -3.92 13.57
N GLN A 25 -1.19 -3.00 12.64
CA GLN A 25 -0.71 -1.67 12.98
C GLN A 25 -1.79 -0.83 13.67
N ALA A 26 -3.04 -0.94 13.24
CA ALA A 26 -4.16 -0.25 13.87
C ALA A 26 -4.37 -0.70 15.34
N SER A 27 -4.20 -1.99 15.65
CA SER A 27 -4.30 -2.49 17.03
C SER A 27 -3.19 -1.97 17.94
N ARG A 28 -2.05 -1.54 17.36
CA ARG A 28 -0.95 -0.86 18.03
C ARG A 28 -1.15 0.66 18.11
N GLY A 29 -2.28 1.18 17.64
CA GLY A 29 -2.59 2.62 17.60
C GLY A 29 -1.90 3.38 16.46
N GLU A 30 -1.31 2.67 15.49
CA GLU A 30 -0.59 3.27 14.38
C GLU A 30 -1.52 3.44 13.16
N MET A 31 -1.37 4.54 12.42
CA MET A 31 -2.08 4.79 11.16
C MET A 31 -1.08 4.90 10.00
N PRO A 32 -0.59 3.76 9.46
CA PRO A 32 0.41 3.77 8.41
C PRO A 32 -0.13 4.30 7.07
N VAL A 33 0.81 4.76 6.25
CA VAL A 33 0.64 4.98 4.81
C VAL A 33 1.36 3.88 4.04
N LEU A 34 0.90 3.54 2.84
CA LEU A 34 1.58 2.55 2.01
C LEU A 34 2.60 3.23 1.08
N LEU A 35 3.87 2.85 1.25
CA LEU A 35 4.97 3.30 0.40
C LEU A 35 5.26 2.30 -0.72
N THR A 36 5.46 2.79 -1.94
CA THR A 36 5.70 1.98 -3.15
C THR A 36 6.78 2.60 -4.04
N SER A 37 7.18 1.88 -5.09
CA SER A 37 7.99 2.50 -6.16
C SER A 37 7.09 3.29 -7.13
N PRO A 38 7.63 4.34 -7.80
CA PRO A 38 6.83 5.21 -8.68
C PRO A 38 6.10 4.46 -9.80
N GLY A 39 6.75 3.44 -10.37
CA GLY A 39 6.21 2.66 -11.48
C GLY A 39 4.96 1.85 -11.10
N ILE A 40 4.86 1.39 -9.85
CA ILE A 40 3.76 0.51 -9.42
C ILE A 40 2.64 1.24 -8.66
N ARG A 41 2.92 2.46 -8.15
CA ARG A 41 1.99 3.27 -7.35
C ARG A 41 0.55 3.33 -7.89
N PRO A 42 0.29 3.68 -9.17
CA PRO A 42 -1.10 3.81 -9.66
C PRO A 42 -1.86 2.48 -9.63
N TYR A 43 -1.18 1.35 -9.81
CA TYR A 43 -1.81 0.03 -9.76
C TYR A 43 -2.11 -0.41 -8.33
N VAL A 44 -1.17 -0.15 -7.41
CA VAL A 44 -1.39 -0.42 -5.99
C VAL A 44 -2.55 0.43 -5.47
N ARG A 45 -2.62 1.71 -5.87
CA ARG A 45 -3.76 2.59 -5.54
C ARG A 45 -5.08 2.05 -6.07
N SER A 46 -5.15 1.66 -7.35
CA SER A 46 -6.40 1.19 -7.95
C SER A 46 -6.93 -0.13 -7.35
N ILE A 47 -6.05 -0.94 -6.76
CA ILE A 47 -6.43 -2.14 -5.99
C ILE A 47 -6.91 -1.74 -4.59
N ILE A 48 -6.12 -0.94 -3.87
CA ILE A 48 -6.40 -0.58 -2.47
C ILE A 48 -7.65 0.26 -2.30
N GLU A 49 -7.89 1.20 -3.21
CA GLU A 49 -9.03 2.11 -3.15
C GLU A 49 -10.38 1.39 -3.18
N ARG A 50 -10.43 0.17 -3.71
CA ARG A 50 -11.63 -0.69 -3.74
C ARG A 50 -12.04 -1.24 -2.38
N PHE A 51 -11.10 -1.35 -1.42
CA PHE A 51 -11.38 -1.96 -0.11
C PHE A 51 -10.86 -1.17 1.10
N ARG A 52 -9.97 -0.19 0.90
CA ARG A 52 -9.51 0.79 1.90
C ARG A 52 -9.33 2.17 1.25
N PRO A 53 -10.42 2.87 0.87
CA PRO A 53 -10.35 4.16 0.17
C PRO A 53 -9.60 5.25 0.95
N SER A 54 -9.62 5.18 2.28
CA SER A 54 -8.91 6.13 3.17
C SER A 54 -7.41 5.87 3.29
N THR A 55 -6.90 4.70 2.88
CA THR A 55 -5.47 4.41 2.95
C THR A 55 -4.71 5.22 1.89
N VAL A 56 -3.77 6.06 2.35
CA VAL A 56 -2.88 6.82 1.48
C VAL A 56 -1.86 5.88 0.85
N VAL A 57 -1.73 5.96 -0.47
CA VAL A 57 -0.72 5.21 -1.25
C VAL A 57 0.21 6.21 -1.92
N ILE A 58 1.47 6.18 -1.51
CA ILE A 58 2.52 7.12 -1.87
C ILE A 58 3.70 6.36 -2.48
N SER A 59 4.39 6.99 -3.42
CA SER A 59 5.65 6.55 -3.99
C SER A 59 6.84 7.22 -3.31
N GLN A 60 8.01 6.59 -3.39
CA GLN A 60 9.25 7.16 -2.87
C GLN A 60 9.56 8.57 -3.42
N ASN A 61 9.20 8.86 -4.68
CA ASN A 61 9.44 10.15 -5.32
C ASN A 61 8.56 11.30 -4.78
N GLU A 62 7.45 10.97 -4.12
CA GLU A 62 6.54 11.96 -3.53
C GLU A 62 6.97 12.33 -2.09
N ILE A 63 8.01 11.69 -1.56
CA ILE A 63 8.54 11.96 -0.22
C ILE A 63 9.68 12.98 -0.32
N HIS A 64 9.60 14.03 0.50
CA HIS A 64 10.68 14.99 0.61
C HIS A 64 11.98 14.32 1.11
N PRO A 65 13.16 14.56 0.51
CA PRO A 65 14.40 13.85 0.86
C PRO A 65 14.83 13.95 2.33
N ARG A 66 14.39 14.99 3.04
CA ARG A 66 14.65 15.18 4.48
C ARG A 66 13.60 14.56 5.41
N ALA A 67 12.55 13.95 4.87
CA ALA A 67 11.53 13.31 5.69
C ALA A 67 12.13 12.09 6.41
N LYS A 68 11.80 11.94 7.69
CA LYS A 68 12.16 10.74 8.46
C LYS A 68 11.07 9.70 8.28
N ILE A 69 11.45 8.51 7.82
CA ILE A 69 10.53 7.39 7.59
C ILE A 69 10.77 6.35 8.68
N ARG A 70 9.69 5.89 9.32
CA ARG A 70 9.70 4.75 10.23
C ARG A 70 8.93 3.61 9.58
N THR A 71 9.62 2.50 9.31
CA THR A 71 8.99 1.30 8.75
C THR A 71 8.20 0.58 9.83
N LEU A 72 6.90 0.39 9.61
CA LEU A 72 6.03 -0.34 10.54
C LEU A 72 5.78 -1.79 10.11
N GLY A 73 6.01 -2.12 8.84
CA GLY A 73 5.83 -3.47 8.31
C GLY A 73 6.14 -3.57 6.82
N GLN A 74 5.97 -4.77 6.27
CA GLN A 74 6.15 -5.09 4.86
C GLN A 74 5.03 -6.03 4.38
N ILE A 75 4.65 -5.86 3.12
CA ILE A 75 3.58 -6.60 2.44
C ILE A 75 4.19 -7.52 1.41
#